data_AF-A0A6B2ULF8-F1
#
_entry.id   AF-A0A6B2ULF8-F1
#
_cell.length_a   1.000
_cell.length_b   1.000
_cell.length_c   1.000
_cell.angle_alpha   90.00
_cell.angle_beta   90.00
_cell.angle_gamma   90.00
#
_symmetry.space_group_name_H-M   'P 1'
#
loop_
_entity.id
_entity.type
_entity.pdbx_description
1 polymer ?
#
loop_
_entity_poly.entity_id
_entity_poly.type
_entity_poly.pdbx_seq_one_letter_code
_entity_poly.pdbx_strand_id
1 'polypeptide(L)'
;MQLVSSAENSSLDWKDQYRYIEDVGDGRGYTAGIVGFCSGTGDMLALVELYAKRAPGNVLAPYLPALRKVNGTDSHAGLGARFQDAWRTAAKDPAFQGAQNDERDRVYFDPAVARGKADEVGTLGQFIYYDALVMHGPGDGGLDFGGIRARALRGAKPPAEGGDETVWLDAFLDARVWAMRQEEAHSDTSRVDTAQRVFLREGNLGLEPPLEWAVYGDRYRIG
;
A
#
# COMPACT_ATOMS: atom_id res chain seq x y z
N MET A 1 -0.37 9.22 3.53
CA MET A 1 -1.17 8.32 4.39
C MET A 1 -2.66 8.50 4.17
N GLN A 2 -3.25 9.67 4.40
CA GLN A 2 -4.70 9.88 4.23
C GLN A 2 -5.23 9.50 2.82
N LEU A 3 -4.49 9.86 1.76
CA LEU A 3 -4.83 9.48 0.38
C LEU A 3 -4.94 7.95 0.20
N VAL A 4 -3.95 7.18 0.69
CA VAL A 4 -3.98 5.71 0.64
C VAL A 4 -5.15 5.18 1.45
N SER A 5 -5.35 5.67 2.68
CA SER A 5 -6.45 5.22 3.54
C SER A 5 -7.84 5.47 2.94
N SER A 6 -8.00 6.51 2.13
CA SER A 6 -9.27 6.74 1.42
C SER A 6 -9.57 5.65 0.39
N ALA A 7 -8.54 5.02 -0.20
CA ALA A 7 -8.69 3.94 -1.16
C ALA A 7 -8.69 2.54 -0.52
N GLU A 8 -8.01 2.36 0.61
CA GLU A 8 -7.97 1.07 1.31
C GLU A 8 -9.16 0.91 2.27
N ASN A 9 -9.69 2.01 2.83
CA ASN A 9 -10.61 1.96 3.98
C ASN A 9 -11.76 2.97 3.90
N SER A 10 -11.94 3.67 2.78
CA SER A 10 -12.94 4.73 2.60
C SER A 10 -12.96 5.76 3.76
N SER A 11 -11.78 6.11 4.27
CA SER A 11 -11.62 7.00 5.42
C SER A 11 -10.31 7.80 5.34
N LEU A 12 -10.31 9.02 5.88
CA LEU A 12 -9.08 9.80 6.07
C LEU A 12 -8.41 9.54 7.42
N ASP A 13 -9.13 8.89 8.36
CA ASP A 13 -8.57 8.51 9.66
C ASP A 13 -7.75 7.23 9.54
N TRP A 14 -6.58 7.37 8.93
CA TRP A 14 -5.64 6.27 8.71
C TRP A 14 -5.14 5.63 10.01
N LYS A 15 -5.23 6.34 11.15
CA LYS A 15 -4.81 5.78 12.45
C LYS A 15 -5.84 4.81 13.01
N ASP A 16 -7.11 4.94 12.66
CA ASP A 16 -8.11 3.93 13.03
C ASP A 16 -7.84 2.57 12.32
N GLN A 17 -6.96 2.55 11.32
CA GLN A 17 -6.63 1.35 10.56
C GLN A 17 -5.57 0.47 11.24
N TYR A 18 -4.91 0.93 12.31
CA TYR A 18 -4.01 0.05 13.09
C TYR A 18 -4.71 -1.25 13.54
N ARG A 19 -6.02 -1.17 13.84
CA ARG A 19 -6.84 -2.31 14.30
C ARG A 19 -7.54 -3.07 13.18
N TYR A 20 -7.51 -2.56 11.94
CA TYR A 20 -8.17 -3.20 10.81
C TYR A 20 -7.59 -4.61 10.60
N ILE A 21 -8.48 -5.59 10.40
CA ILE A 21 -8.13 -6.97 10.04
C ILE A 21 -9.36 -7.67 9.48
N GLU A 22 -9.27 -8.12 8.23
CA GLU A 22 -10.32 -8.82 7.51
C GLU A 22 -9.69 -9.71 6.43
N ASP A 23 -10.34 -10.80 6.05
CA ASP A 23 -10.03 -11.47 4.78
C ASP A 23 -11.06 -10.98 3.77
N VAL A 24 -10.59 -10.24 2.78
CA VAL A 24 -11.42 -9.60 1.75
C VAL A 24 -11.70 -10.52 0.55
N GLY A 25 -11.23 -11.77 0.60
CA GLY A 25 -11.47 -12.77 -0.44
C GLY A 25 -10.62 -12.57 -1.70
N ASP A 26 -9.50 -11.85 -1.61
CA ASP A 26 -8.58 -11.59 -2.73
C ASP A 26 -7.47 -12.66 -2.87
N GLY A 27 -7.53 -13.72 -2.06
CA GLY A 27 -6.56 -14.83 -2.06
C GLY A 27 -5.27 -14.55 -1.28
N ARG A 28 -5.21 -13.46 -0.49
CA ARG A 28 -4.04 -13.12 0.36
C ARG A 28 -4.22 -13.51 1.83
N GLY A 29 -5.37 -14.09 2.18
CA GLY A 29 -5.77 -14.41 3.55
C GLY A 29 -6.17 -13.13 4.31
N TYR A 30 -5.80 -13.03 5.58
CA TYR A 30 -6.07 -11.81 6.34
C TYR A 30 -5.24 -10.64 5.80
N THR A 31 -5.90 -9.53 5.51
CA THR A 31 -5.36 -8.19 5.25
C THR A 31 -5.59 -7.31 6.49
N ALA A 32 -4.55 -6.65 6.99
CA ALA A 32 -4.63 -5.95 8.28
C ALA A 32 -3.73 -4.71 8.38
N GLY A 33 -4.08 -3.79 9.29
CA GLY A 33 -3.25 -2.63 9.62
C GLY A 33 -3.27 -1.51 8.58
N ILE A 34 -2.38 -0.53 8.78
CA ILE A 34 -2.39 0.77 8.07
C ILE A 34 -2.07 0.75 6.57
N VAL A 35 -1.59 -0.38 6.05
CA VAL A 35 -1.26 -0.59 4.63
C VAL A 35 -1.69 -1.97 4.11
N GLY A 36 -2.56 -2.67 4.84
CA GLY A 36 -3.05 -3.98 4.41
C GLY A 36 -1.99 -5.08 4.41
N PHE A 37 -1.25 -5.24 5.51
CA PHE A 37 -0.32 -6.36 5.68
C PHE A 37 -1.07 -7.68 5.53
N CYS A 38 -0.58 -8.62 4.71
CA CYS A 38 -1.31 -9.86 4.46
C CYS A 38 -0.64 -11.12 5.05
N SER A 39 -1.44 -12.05 5.57
CA SER A 39 -0.92 -13.32 6.12
C SER A 39 -0.28 -14.20 5.06
N GLY A 40 -0.74 -14.10 3.80
CA GLY A 40 -0.26 -14.88 2.67
C GLY A 40 0.97 -14.32 1.96
N THR A 41 1.33 -13.05 2.17
CA THR A 41 2.43 -12.37 1.45
C THR A 41 3.70 -12.17 2.28
N GLY A 42 3.67 -12.56 3.56
CA GLY A 42 4.84 -12.64 4.43
C GLY A 42 5.21 -11.35 5.17
N ASP A 43 4.69 -10.21 4.73
CA ASP A 43 4.81 -8.91 5.39
C ASP A 43 4.07 -8.86 6.75
N MET A 44 2.89 -9.48 6.89
CA MET A 44 2.24 -9.63 8.20
C MET A 44 3.10 -10.46 9.16
N LEU A 45 3.72 -11.53 8.66
CA LEU A 45 4.63 -12.34 9.46
C LEU A 45 5.85 -11.52 9.91
N ALA A 46 6.48 -10.78 9.00
CA ALA A 46 7.62 -9.91 9.32
C ALA A 46 7.26 -8.86 10.39
N LEU A 47 6.07 -8.24 10.26
CA LEU A 47 5.53 -7.30 11.23
C LEU A 47 5.37 -7.92 12.62
N VAL A 48 4.73 -9.08 12.72
CA VAL A 48 4.51 -9.74 14.01
C VAL A 48 5.84 -10.20 14.62
N GLU A 49 6.82 -10.61 13.80
CA GLU A 49 8.18 -10.90 14.28
C GLU A 49 8.90 -9.66 14.82
N LEU A 50 8.77 -8.51 14.15
CA LEU A 50 9.31 -7.24 14.64
C LEU A 50 8.65 -6.84 15.97
N TYR A 51 7.33 -6.94 16.05
CA TYR A 51 6.60 -6.64 17.28
C TYR A 51 7.00 -7.57 18.43
N ALA A 52 7.16 -8.87 18.18
CA ALA A 52 7.66 -9.85 19.15
C ALA A 52 9.06 -9.54 19.68
N LYS A 53 9.94 -8.98 18.84
CA LYS A 53 11.29 -8.53 19.28
C LYS A 53 11.22 -7.31 20.19
N ARG A 54 10.30 -6.38 19.92
CA ARG A 54 10.17 -5.10 20.66
C ARG A 54 9.37 -5.23 21.95
N ALA A 55 8.36 -6.10 21.95
CA ALA A 55 7.50 -6.39 23.08
C ALA A 55 7.43 -7.91 23.30
N PRO A 56 8.45 -8.53 23.93
CA PRO A 56 8.44 -9.96 24.24
C PRO A 56 7.20 -10.35 25.06
N GLY A 57 6.52 -11.42 24.67
CA GLY A 57 5.31 -11.91 25.35
C GLY A 57 4.01 -11.19 24.96
N ASN A 58 4.02 -10.35 23.91
CA ASN A 58 2.80 -9.71 23.42
C ASN A 58 1.75 -10.72 22.92
N VAL A 59 0.51 -10.24 22.78
CA VAL A 59 -0.66 -11.05 22.45
C VAL A 59 -0.63 -11.69 21.06
N LEU A 60 0.23 -11.23 20.15
CA LEU A 60 0.38 -11.78 18.79
C LEU A 60 1.48 -12.83 18.69
N ALA A 61 2.46 -12.83 19.60
CA ALA A 61 3.59 -13.76 19.57
C ALA A 61 3.18 -15.26 19.51
N PRO A 62 2.12 -15.73 20.21
CA PRO A 62 1.66 -17.12 20.10
C PRO A 62 1.22 -17.55 18.70
N TYR A 63 0.88 -16.61 17.80
CA TYR A 63 0.42 -16.89 16.44
C TYR A 63 1.55 -17.01 15.42
N LEU A 64 2.80 -16.67 15.78
CA LEU A 64 3.95 -16.78 14.88
C LEU A 64 4.10 -18.16 14.21
N PRO A 65 3.94 -19.31 14.91
CA PRO A 65 4.00 -20.62 14.26
C PRO A 65 2.89 -20.84 13.22
N ALA A 66 1.70 -20.27 13.43
CA ALA A 66 0.61 -20.35 12.46
C ALA A 66 0.88 -19.44 11.25
N LEU A 67 1.27 -18.18 11.50
CA LEU A 67 1.66 -17.23 10.44
C LEU A 67 2.75 -17.79 9.52
N ARG A 68 3.77 -18.46 10.07
CA ARG A 68 4.81 -19.12 9.26
C ARG A 68 4.30 -20.25 8.38
N LYS A 69 3.27 -20.98 8.84
CA LYS A 69 2.69 -22.11 8.11
C LYS A 69 1.76 -21.67 6.99
N VAL A 70 1.00 -20.59 7.21
CA VAL A 70 0.02 -20.09 6.23
C VAL A 70 0.64 -19.14 5.21
N ASN A 71 1.83 -18.60 5.48
CA ASN A 71 2.55 -17.73 4.54
C ASN A 71 2.70 -18.40 3.15
N GLY A 72 2.36 -17.65 2.09
CA GLY A 72 2.25 -18.16 0.72
C GLY A 72 0.87 -18.74 0.36
N THR A 73 -0.12 -18.69 1.26
CA THR A 73 -1.50 -19.18 1.04
C THR A 73 -2.53 -18.21 1.65
N ASP A 74 -3.80 -18.41 1.32
CA ASP A 74 -4.95 -17.72 1.93
C ASP A 74 -5.47 -18.41 3.21
N SER A 75 -4.74 -19.39 3.75
CA SER A 75 -5.24 -20.23 4.84
C SER A 75 -5.37 -19.49 6.18
N HIS A 76 -6.46 -19.76 6.90
CA HIS A 76 -6.68 -19.27 8.27
C HIS A 76 -6.28 -20.28 9.37
N ALA A 77 -5.63 -21.38 9.00
CA ALA A 77 -5.30 -22.46 9.93
C ALA A 77 -4.45 -21.99 11.12
N GLY A 78 -5.00 -22.09 12.34
CA GLY A 78 -4.32 -21.68 13.57
C GLY A 78 -4.39 -20.19 13.90
N LEU A 79 -5.10 -19.37 13.11
CA LEU A 79 -5.35 -17.95 13.36
C LEU A 79 -6.79 -17.72 13.85
N GLY A 80 -7.75 -17.71 12.92
CA GLY A 80 -9.19 -17.55 13.17
C GLY A 80 -9.58 -16.29 13.95
N ALA A 81 -10.79 -16.29 14.53
CA ALA A 81 -11.34 -15.14 15.27
C ALA A 81 -10.44 -14.67 16.43
N ARG A 82 -9.76 -15.61 17.11
CA ARG A 82 -8.86 -15.26 18.22
C ARG A 82 -7.66 -14.44 17.76
N PHE A 83 -7.16 -14.67 16.56
CA PHE A 83 -6.09 -13.85 15.97
C PHE A 83 -6.59 -12.43 15.68
N GLN A 84 -7.79 -12.29 15.12
CA GLN A 84 -8.39 -10.97 14.89
C GLN A 84 -8.58 -10.18 16.19
N ASP A 85 -9.06 -10.84 17.26
CA ASP A 85 -9.22 -10.18 18.55
C ASP A 85 -7.88 -9.81 19.20
N ALA A 86 -6.86 -10.67 19.06
CA ALA A 86 -5.51 -10.37 19.50
C ALA A 86 -4.91 -9.19 18.70
N TRP A 87 -5.18 -9.11 17.40
CA TRP A 87 -4.75 -8.00 16.54
C TRP A 87 -5.38 -6.68 16.99
N ARG A 88 -6.70 -6.64 17.17
CA ARG A 88 -7.41 -5.45 17.68
C ARG A 88 -6.94 -5.05 19.09
N THR A 89 -6.51 -6.02 19.90
CA THR A 89 -5.92 -5.75 21.22
C THR A 89 -4.53 -5.15 21.08
N ALA A 90 -3.65 -5.75 20.27
CA ALA A 90 -2.31 -5.26 19.99
C ALA A 90 -2.31 -3.87 19.36
N ALA A 91 -3.32 -3.54 18.54
CA ALA A 91 -3.46 -2.21 17.91
C ALA A 91 -3.55 -1.04 18.90
N LYS A 92 -3.85 -1.31 20.18
CA LYS A 92 -3.84 -0.32 21.26
C LYS A 92 -2.45 -0.08 21.85
N ASP A 93 -1.50 -0.98 21.61
CA ASP A 93 -0.12 -0.90 22.09
C ASP A 93 0.71 0.01 21.17
N PRO A 94 1.29 1.10 21.70
CA PRO A 94 2.19 1.97 20.93
C PRO A 94 3.37 1.23 20.29
N ALA A 95 3.85 0.14 20.89
CA ALA A 95 4.93 -0.66 20.31
C ALA A 95 4.49 -1.39 19.02
N PHE A 96 3.23 -1.84 18.95
CA PHE A 96 2.68 -2.44 17.74
C PHE A 96 2.39 -1.39 16.66
N GLN A 97 1.86 -0.23 17.06
CA GLN A 97 1.68 0.91 16.15
C GLN A 97 3.01 1.36 15.55
N GLY A 98 4.06 1.45 16.37
CA GLY A 98 5.43 1.72 15.91
C GLY A 98 5.97 0.65 14.98
N ALA A 99 5.71 -0.64 15.25
CA ALA A 99 6.10 -1.73 14.34
C ALA A 99 5.39 -1.64 12.99
N GLN A 100 4.10 -1.29 12.95
CA GLN A 100 3.37 -1.08 11.70
C GLN A 100 3.92 0.09 10.89
N ASN A 101 4.24 1.21 11.55
CA ASN A 101 4.85 2.37 10.88
C ASN A 101 6.20 2.01 10.26
N ASP A 102 7.04 1.29 11.00
CA ASP A 102 8.39 0.97 10.54
C ASP A 102 8.39 -0.07 9.41
N GLU A 103 7.49 -1.06 9.45
CA GLU A 103 7.35 -2.01 8.33
C GLU A 103 6.73 -1.35 7.09
N ARG A 104 5.76 -0.44 7.26
CA ARG A 104 5.28 0.41 6.16
C ARG A 104 6.44 1.16 5.51
N ASP A 105 7.28 1.78 6.34
CA ASP A 105 8.36 2.63 5.86
C ASP A 105 9.43 1.81 5.15
N ARG A 106 9.87 0.72 5.78
CA ARG A 106 10.89 -0.18 5.25
C ARG A 106 10.51 -0.83 3.92
N VAL A 107 9.27 -1.29 3.78
CA VAL A 107 8.85 -2.12 2.63
C VAL A 107 8.26 -1.28 1.50
N TYR A 108 7.54 -0.20 1.82
CA TYR A 108 6.74 0.53 0.84
C TYR A 108 7.16 1.99 0.70
N PHE A 109 7.15 2.76 1.79
CA PHE A 109 7.32 4.22 1.70
C PHE A 109 8.75 4.62 1.31
N ASP A 110 9.76 4.15 2.03
CA ASP A 110 11.15 4.52 1.76
C ASP A 110 11.61 4.03 0.37
N PRO A 111 11.31 2.78 -0.06
CA PRO A 111 11.61 2.36 -1.43
C PRO A 111 10.90 3.19 -2.51
N ALA A 112 9.62 3.54 -2.31
CA ALA A 112 8.87 4.37 -3.24
C ALA A 112 9.48 5.76 -3.39
N VAL A 113 9.76 6.41 -2.26
CA VAL A 113 10.34 7.77 -2.21
C VAL A 113 11.76 7.75 -2.77
N ALA A 114 12.57 6.75 -2.42
CA ALA A 114 13.92 6.60 -2.96
C ALA A 114 13.88 6.40 -4.48
N ARG A 115 12.94 5.60 -4.99
CA ARG A 115 12.76 5.41 -6.43
C ARG A 115 12.27 6.68 -7.12
N GLY A 116 11.31 7.39 -6.54
CA GLY A 116 10.82 8.64 -7.10
C GLY A 116 11.92 9.69 -7.17
N LYS A 117 12.77 9.80 -6.14
CA LYS A 117 13.95 10.67 -6.15
C LYS A 117 14.97 10.25 -7.22
N ALA A 118 15.21 8.95 -7.40
CA ALA A 118 16.13 8.44 -8.42
C ALA A 118 15.60 8.68 -9.85
N ASP A 119 14.28 8.69 -10.03
CA ASP A 119 13.63 9.04 -11.31
C ASP A 119 13.42 10.56 -11.46
N GLU A 120 13.83 11.36 -10.45
CA GLU A 120 13.68 12.81 -10.37
C GLU A 120 12.23 13.32 -10.50
N VAL A 121 11.26 12.55 -9.98
CA VAL A 121 9.86 12.99 -9.90
C VAL A 121 9.57 13.74 -8.58
N GLY A 122 8.67 14.71 -8.65
CA GLY A 122 8.16 15.48 -7.52
C GLY A 122 7.29 14.67 -6.55
N THR A 123 6.66 15.36 -5.61
CA THR A 123 5.90 14.75 -4.52
C THR A 123 4.73 13.90 -5.03
N LEU A 124 4.02 14.36 -6.08
CA LEU A 124 2.94 13.59 -6.69
C LEU A 124 3.47 12.27 -7.26
N GLY A 125 4.59 12.29 -7.98
CA GLY A 125 5.20 11.09 -8.53
C GLY A 125 5.64 10.10 -7.46
N GLN A 126 6.24 10.59 -6.37
CA GLN A 126 6.59 9.77 -5.21
C GLN A 126 5.36 9.15 -4.55
N PHE A 127 4.25 9.89 -4.44
CA PHE A 127 2.98 9.36 -3.94
C PHE A 127 2.40 8.29 -4.88
N ILE A 128 2.41 8.50 -6.19
CA ILE A 128 1.96 7.52 -7.19
C ILE A 128 2.74 6.21 -7.04
N TYR A 129 4.07 6.29 -6.87
CA TYR A 129 4.90 5.11 -6.64
C TYR A 129 4.59 4.42 -5.33
N TYR A 130 4.38 5.19 -4.27
CA TYR A 130 4.05 4.64 -2.95
C TYR A 130 2.72 3.89 -2.99
N ASP A 131 1.69 4.48 -3.59
CA ASP A 131 0.37 3.88 -3.73
C ASP A 131 0.41 2.61 -4.61
N ALA A 132 1.25 2.60 -5.66
CA ALA A 132 1.48 1.42 -6.47
C ALA A 132 2.21 0.31 -5.69
N LEU A 133 3.23 0.64 -4.89
CA LEU A 133 3.92 -0.32 -4.04
C LEU A 133 3.02 -0.93 -2.97
N VAL A 134 2.12 -0.14 -2.38
CA VAL A 134 1.14 -0.66 -1.41
C VAL A 134 0.22 -1.69 -2.05
N MET A 135 -0.34 -1.40 -3.22
CA MET A 135 -1.31 -2.27 -3.89
C MET A 135 -0.68 -3.50 -4.58
N HIS A 136 0.46 -3.29 -5.24
CA HIS A 136 1.08 -4.30 -6.10
C HIS A 136 2.30 -4.99 -5.47
N GLY A 137 2.73 -4.51 -4.30
CA GLY A 137 3.91 -5.02 -3.62
C GLY A 137 5.24 -4.68 -4.32
N PRO A 138 6.36 -4.92 -3.63
CA PRO A 138 7.69 -4.85 -4.22
C PRO A 138 7.94 -6.08 -5.11
N GLY A 139 8.80 -5.94 -6.12
CA GLY A 139 9.20 -7.04 -6.99
C GLY A 139 9.31 -6.61 -8.44
N ASP A 140 9.78 -7.53 -9.29
CA ASP A 140 9.97 -7.35 -10.73
C ASP A 140 9.02 -8.21 -11.57
N GLY A 141 8.05 -8.88 -10.92
CA GLY A 141 6.96 -9.58 -11.59
C GLY A 141 6.14 -8.61 -12.44
N GLY A 142 5.46 -9.13 -13.46
CA GLY A 142 4.79 -8.30 -14.47
C GLY A 142 3.68 -7.38 -13.94
N LEU A 143 3.13 -7.70 -12.76
CA LEU A 143 2.12 -6.91 -12.06
C LEU A 143 2.65 -6.21 -10.82
N ASP A 144 3.88 -6.52 -10.38
CA ASP A 144 4.54 -5.89 -9.25
C ASP A 144 4.98 -4.46 -9.63
N PHE A 145 5.35 -3.65 -8.63
CA PHE A 145 5.81 -2.28 -8.87
C PHE A 145 6.95 -2.17 -9.92
N GLY A 146 7.95 -3.04 -9.86
CA GLY A 146 9.07 -3.05 -10.82
C GLY A 146 8.62 -3.35 -12.25
N GLY A 147 7.70 -4.30 -12.42
CA GLY A 147 7.09 -4.62 -13.72
C GLY A 147 6.23 -3.48 -14.27
N ILE A 148 5.45 -2.80 -13.41
CA ILE A 148 4.68 -1.60 -13.77
C ILE A 148 5.61 -0.48 -14.24
N ARG A 149 6.69 -0.20 -13.50
CA ARG A 149 7.69 0.80 -13.91
C ARG A 149 8.36 0.41 -15.22
N ALA A 150 8.75 -0.85 -15.39
CA ALA A 150 9.32 -1.36 -16.65
C ALA A 150 8.35 -1.25 -17.83
N ARG A 151 7.04 -1.34 -17.57
CA ARG A 151 6.00 -1.07 -18.57
C ARG A 151 5.91 0.40 -18.92
N ALA A 152 5.93 1.30 -17.94
CA ALA A 152 5.90 2.74 -18.15
C ALA A 152 7.08 3.24 -19.00
N LEU A 153 8.28 2.67 -18.77
CA LEU A 153 9.51 2.96 -19.53
C LEU A 153 9.41 2.69 -21.03
N ARG A 154 8.44 1.88 -21.47
CA ARG A 154 8.19 1.68 -22.92
C ARG A 154 7.43 2.83 -23.57
N GLY A 155 6.73 3.64 -22.78
CA GLY A 155 5.92 4.76 -23.25
C GLY A 155 6.60 6.12 -23.05
N ALA A 156 7.34 6.31 -21.96
CA ALA A 156 7.97 7.57 -21.62
C ALA A 156 9.28 7.36 -20.85
N LYS A 157 10.16 8.37 -20.90
CA LYS A 157 11.37 8.42 -20.05
C LYS A 157 11.06 9.21 -18.77
N PRO A 158 11.60 8.83 -17.61
CA PRO A 158 11.52 9.65 -16.41
C PRO A 158 12.36 10.94 -16.55
N PRO A 159 12.10 11.95 -15.70
CA PRO A 159 12.91 13.18 -15.64
C PRO A 159 14.42 12.94 -15.53
N ALA A 160 14.86 11.97 -14.74
CA ALA A 160 16.28 11.60 -14.60
C ALA A 160 16.94 11.15 -15.92
N GLU A 161 16.15 10.77 -16.93
CA GLU A 161 16.60 10.41 -18.28
C GLU A 161 16.25 11.48 -19.33
N GLY A 162 15.91 12.70 -18.89
CA GLY A 162 15.57 13.85 -19.73
C GLY A 162 14.12 13.87 -20.24
N GLY A 163 13.23 13.08 -19.65
CA GLY A 163 11.80 13.10 -19.98
C GLY A 163 11.02 14.21 -19.27
N ASP A 164 9.82 14.51 -19.77
CA ASP A 164 8.88 15.38 -19.08
C ASP A 164 8.18 14.62 -17.95
N GLU A 165 8.11 15.20 -16.75
CA GLU A 165 7.52 14.55 -15.58
C GLU A 165 6.05 14.21 -15.79
N THR A 166 5.26 15.09 -16.42
CA THR A 166 3.82 14.85 -16.62
C THR A 166 3.61 13.69 -17.59
N VAL A 167 4.39 13.65 -18.69
CA VAL A 167 4.36 12.56 -19.67
C VAL A 167 4.80 11.23 -19.02
N TRP A 168 5.83 11.27 -18.17
CA TRP A 168 6.29 10.10 -17.42
C TRP A 168 5.21 9.57 -16.47
N LEU A 169 4.61 10.45 -15.65
CA LEU A 169 3.60 10.06 -14.69
C LEU A 169 2.32 9.56 -15.36
N ASP A 170 1.90 10.17 -16.48
CA ASP A 170 0.73 9.67 -17.23
C ASP A 170 0.99 8.26 -17.80
N ALA A 171 2.18 8.01 -18.36
CA ALA A 171 2.58 6.69 -18.83
C ALA A 171 2.68 5.65 -17.69
N PHE A 172 3.11 6.08 -16.50
CA PHE A 172 3.13 5.23 -15.32
C PHE A 172 1.71 4.89 -14.84
N LEU A 173 0.82 5.87 -14.79
CA LEU A 173 -0.58 5.66 -14.42
C LEU A 173 -1.33 4.77 -15.44
N ASP A 174 -1.02 4.88 -16.74
CA ASP A 174 -1.50 3.95 -17.77
C ASP A 174 -1.02 2.51 -17.50
N ALA A 175 0.27 2.35 -17.21
CA ALA A 175 0.85 1.04 -16.89
C ALA A 175 0.21 0.43 -15.64
N ARG A 176 -0.04 1.26 -14.62
CA ARG A 176 -0.68 0.86 -13.38
C ARG A 176 -2.14 0.45 -13.58
N VAL A 177 -2.93 1.25 -14.28
CA VAL A 177 -4.33 0.92 -14.61
C VAL A 177 -4.41 -0.39 -15.38
N TRP A 178 -3.46 -0.64 -16.30
CA TRP A 178 -3.38 -1.94 -16.98
C TRP A 178 -3.14 -3.10 -16.01
N ALA A 179 -2.23 -2.94 -15.05
CA ALA A 179 -1.92 -3.97 -14.05
C ALA A 179 -3.11 -4.24 -13.12
N MET A 180 -3.75 -3.19 -12.60
CA MET A 180 -4.97 -3.29 -11.78
C MET A 180 -6.07 -4.09 -12.49
N ARG A 181 -6.27 -3.87 -13.79
CA ARG A 181 -7.27 -4.61 -14.59
C ARG A 181 -6.92 -6.08 -14.86
N GLN A 182 -5.71 -6.54 -14.56
CA GLN A 182 -5.38 -7.98 -14.64
C GLN A 182 -5.82 -8.75 -13.39
N GLU A 183 -6.14 -8.06 -12.30
CA GLU A 183 -6.55 -8.64 -11.02
C GLU A 183 -8.02 -8.28 -10.78
N GLU A 184 -8.92 -9.27 -10.75
CA GLU A 184 -10.37 -9.04 -10.64
C GLU A 184 -10.74 -8.20 -9.40
N ALA A 185 -10.07 -8.49 -8.28
CA ALA A 185 -10.21 -7.77 -7.01
C ALA A 185 -9.83 -6.28 -7.08
N HIS A 186 -9.08 -5.86 -8.11
CA HIS A 186 -8.55 -4.50 -8.27
C HIS A 186 -9.05 -3.80 -9.54
N SER A 187 -10.15 -4.27 -10.13
CA SER A 187 -10.66 -3.74 -11.39
C SER A 187 -11.21 -2.29 -11.31
N ASP A 188 -11.60 -1.82 -10.12
CA ASP A 188 -11.94 -0.40 -9.89
C ASP A 188 -10.67 0.45 -9.84
N THR A 189 -10.52 1.34 -10.82
CA THR A 189 -9.34 2.18 -11.00
C THR A 189 -9.51 3.62 -10.50
N SER A 190 -10.56 3.90 -9.70
CA SER A 190 -10.88 5.25 -9.23
C SER A 190 -9.76 5.91 -8.41
N ARG A 191 -8.98 5.13 -7.64
CA ARG A 191 -7.77 5.63 -6.94
C ARG A 191 -6.73 6.24 -7.89
N VAL A 192 -6.75 5.84 -9.17
CA VAL A 192 -5.97 6.46 -10.24
C VAL A 192 -6.80 7.52 -10.95
N ASP A 193 -7.96 7.13 -11.50
CA ASP A 193 -8.70 7.92 -12.49
C ASP A 193 -9.34 9.18 -11.92
N THR A 194 -9.84 9.11 -10.68
CA THR A 194 -10.54 10.21 -10.00
C THR A 194 -9.76 10.77 -8.80
N ALA A 195 -8.48 10.42 -8.68
CA ALA A 195 -7.55 10.99 -7.71
C ALA A 195 -6.19 11.34 -8.33
N GLN A 196 -5.30 10.36 -8.55
CA GLN A 196 -3.93 10.64 -9.02
C GLN A 196 -3.89 11.38 -10.37
N ARG A 197 -4.74 10.97 -11.32
CA ARG A 197 -4.88 11.67 -12.62
C ARG A 197 -5.48 13.06 -12.48
N VAL A 198 -6.33 13.29 -11.47
CA VAL A 198 -6.88 14.63 -11.22
C VAL A 198 -5.75 15.56 -10.80
N PHE A 199 -4.97 15.17 -9.79
CA PHE A 199 -3.82 15.96 -9.33
C PHE A 199 -2.79 16.21 -10.45
N LEU A 200 -2.55 15.21 -11.30
CA LEU A 200 -1.65 15.35 -12.45
C LEU A 200 -2.18 16.35 -13.48
N ARG A 201 -3.48 16.27 -13.84
CA ARG A 201 -4.12 17.19 -14.79
C ARG A 201 -4.19 18.62 -14.28
N GLU A 202 -4.28 18.80 -12.97
CA GLU A 202 -4.21 20.11 -12.32
C GLU A 202 -2.78 20.68 -12.28
N GLY A 203 -1.77 19.89 -12.68
CA GLY A 203 -0.37 20.29 -12.60
C GLY A 203 0.15 20.35 -11.16
N ASN A 204 -0.54 19.72 -10.20
CA ASN A 204 -0.16 19.71 -8.79
C ASN A 204 0.94 18.68 -8.52
N LEU A 205 2.09 18.82 -9.18
CA LEU A 205 3.26 17.95 -9.02
C LEU A 205 3.83 17.98 -7.59
N GLY A 206 3.58 19.08 -6.86
CA GLY A 206 3.93 19.24 -5.45
C GLY A 206 3.00 18.51 -4.48
N LEU A 207 1.83 18.03 -4.94
CA LEU A 207 0.78 17.43 -4.09
C LEU A 207 0.36 18.35 -2.93
N GLU A 208 0.28 19.65 -3.21
CA GLU A 208 -0.02 20.68 -2.21
C GLU A 208 -1.53 20.83 -2.00
N PRO A 209 -2.01 21.00 -0.75
CA PRO A 209 -3.40 21.33 -0.49
C PRO A 209 -3.84 22.68 -1.10
N PRO A 210 -5.15 22.86 -1.40
CA PRO A 210 -6.23 21.90 -1.16
C PRO A 210 -6.21 20.73 -2.16
N LEU A 211 -6.40 19.52 -1.65
CA LEU A 211 -6.57 18.30 -2.45
C LEU A 211 -8.03 17.89 -2.42
N GLU A 212 -8.64 17.69 -3.58
CA GLU A 212 -10.00 17.17 -3.74
C GLU A 212 -9.99 15.98 -4.70
N TRP A 213 -10.60 14.87 -4.30
CA TRP A 213 -10.62 13.66 -5.13
C TRP A 213 -11.82 12.78 -4.80
N ALA A 214 -12.01 11.72 -5.59
CA ALA A 214 -12.97 10.68 -5.31
C ALA A 214 -12.36 9.28 -5.46
N VAL A 215 -12.80 8.34 -4.64
CA VAL A 215 -12.50 6.90 -4.75
C VAL A 215 -13.78 6.13 -4.45
N TYR A 216 -14.12 5.12 -5.25
CA TYR A 216 -15.36 4.34 -5.17
C TYR A 216 -16.66 5.18 -5.18
N GLY A 217 -16.60 6.39 -5.71
CA GLY A 217 -17.72 7.36 -5.74
C GLY A 217 -17.79 8.30 -4.53
N ASP A 218 -17.06 8.01 -3.46
CA ASP A 218 -16.98 8.88 -2.28
C ASP A 218 -16.00 10.02 -2.51
N ARG A 219 -16.37 11.23 -2.07
CA ARG A 219 -15.54 12.44 -2.21
C ARG A 219 -14.78 12.75 -0.93
N TYR A 220 -13.52 13.13 -1.09
CA TYR A 220 -12.62 13.48 -0.01
C TYR A 220 -11.96 14.83 -0.25
N ARG A 221 -11.54 15.47 0.84
CA ARG A 221 -10.81 16.74 0.80
C ARG A 221 -9.78 16.83 1.91
N ILE A 222 -8.60 17.33 1.56
CA ILE A 222 -7.58 17.82 2.51
C ILE A 222 -7.38 19.30 2.22
N GLY A 223 -7.52 20.14 3.25
CA GLY A 223 -7.40 21.60 3.16
C GLY A 223 -6.00 22.11 3.42
#